data_AF-A0A812MIH0-F1
#
_entry.id   AF-A0A812MIH0-F1
#
_cell.length_a   1.000
_cell.length_b   1.000
_cell.length_c   1.000
_cell.angle_alpha   90.00
_cell.angle_beta   90.00
_cell.angle_gamma   90.00
#
_symmetry.space_group_name_H-M   'P 1'
#
loop_
_entity.id
_entity.type
_entity.pdbx_description
1 polymer ?
#
loop_
_entity_poly.entity_id
_entity_poly.type
_entity_poly.pdbx_seq_one_letter_code
_entity_poly.pdbx_strand_id
1 'polypeptide(L)'
;MRIAFNFIFCADYLVMAPDVSGVERCSTIYWIALLGLYPIVGASVLVAVRFMRRLAEWHLQRGDGTIEGDPTIGRGAVMAMPLMATAVGLLAGLLGLGGGEFLVPLLLEFGTHPRVAAATSGFLIFFNTSSNVAHYLLAGTIEPFMAYGVGCFLFAMFGSLCGLLAGNTQYVKEHSYIIIFLVALALFASAILLTLRGFSEISWSFTGFCPA
;
A
#
# COMPACT_ATOMS: atom_id res chain seq x y z
N MET A 1 -3.87 12.06 11.02
CA MET A 1 -2.43 12.14 10.67
C MET A 1 -2.09 11.46 9.33
N ARG A 2 -2.62 10.27 9.03
CA ARG A 2 -2.41 9.60 7.72
C ARG A 2 -3.03 10.31 6.51
N ILE A 3 -4.12 11.08 6.72
CA ILE A 3 -4.72 11.94 5.69
C ILE A 3 -3.74 13.05 5.25
N ALA A 4 -3.09 13.74 6.19
CA ALA A 4 -2.10 14.78 5.87
C ALA A 4 -0.87 14.20 5.12
N PHE A 5 -0.45 12.98 5.48
CA PHE A 5 0.63 12.28 4.79
C PHE A 5 0.26 11.94 3.34
N ASN A 6 -0.97 11.49 3.09
CA ASN A 6 -1.47 11.22 1.74
C ASN A 6 -1.56 12.51 0.89
N PHE A 7 -2.02 13.62 1.46
CA PHE A 7 -2.01 14.92 0.78
C PHE A 7 -0.61 15.43 0.43
N ILE A 8 0.36 15.26 1.33
CA ILE A 8 1.77 15.65 1.08
C ILE A 8 2.37 14.78 -0.03
N PHE A 9 2.13 13.47 0.00
CA PHE A 9 2.58 12.58 -1.08
C PHE A 9 1.89 12.91 -2.40
N CYS A 10 0.58 13.17 -2.40
CA CYS A 10 -0.14 13.59 -3.60
C CYS A 10 0.42 14.90 -4.17
N ALA A 11 0.77 15.86 -3.31
CA ALA A 11 1.43 17.10 -3.70
C ALA A 11 2.86 16.88 -4.26
N ASP A 12 3.66 16.02 -3.63
CA ASP A 12 5.01 15.67 -4.10
C ASP A 12 4.97 14.94 -5.45
N TYR A 13 4.03 14.01 -5.61
CA TYR A 13 3.75 13.35 -6.89
C TYR A 13 3.27 14.33 -7.96
N LEU A 14 2.44 15.32 -7.62
CA LEU A 14 2.02 16.37 -8.55
C LEU A 14 3.17 17.26 -9.00
N VAL A 15 4.13 17.54 -8.12
CA VAL A 15 5.36 18.26 -8.45
C VAL A 15 6.27 17.42 -9.35
N MET A 16 6.24 16.10 -9.22
CA MET A 16 7.05 15.17 -10.03
C MET A 16 6.40 14.82 -11.38
N ALA A 17 5.09 15.02 -11.53
CA ALA A 17 4.37 14.70 -12.75
C ALA A 17 4.79 15.63 -13.90
N PRO A 18 5.39 15.10 -14.99
CA PRO A 18 5.87 15.93 -16.10
C PRO A 18 4.73 16.65 -16.83
N ASP A 19 3.53 16.07 -16.81
CA ASP A 19 2.34 16.61 -17.49
C ASP A 19 1.75 17.84 -16.78
N VAL A 20 2.00 18.02 -15.47
CA VAL A 20 1.44 19.11 -14.66
C VAL A 20 2.46 20.21 -14.39
N SER A 21 3.73 19.84 -14.18
CA SER A 21 4.79 20.77 -13.76
C SER A 21 5.84 21.05 -14.84
N GLY A 22 5.84 20.31 -15.96
CA GLY A 22 6.83 20.44 -17.03
C GLY A 22 8.27 20.12 -16.57
N VAL A 23 8.44 19.43 -15.44
CA VAL A 23 9.76 19.15 -14.88
C VAL A 23 10.49 18.14 -15.75
N GLU A 24 11.59 18.58 -16.37
CA GLU A 24 12.48 17.71 -17.13
C GLU A 24 13.16 16.67 -16.21
N ARG A 25 13.26 15.44 -16.71
CA ARG A 25 14.00 14.36 -16.04
C ARG A 25 15.44 14.82 -15.81
N CYS A 26 15.94 14.62 -14.59
CA CYS A 26 17.28 15.03 -14.15
C CYS A 26 17.51 16.54 -13.91
N SER A 27 16.43 17.35 -13.90
CA SER A 27 16.49 18.74 -13.45
C SER A 27 16.77 18.85 -11.94
N THR A 28 17.31 20.00 -11.48
CA THR A 28 17.52 20.29 -10.05
C THR A 28 16.22 20.17 -9.24
N ILE A 29 15.08 20.54 -9.83
CA ILE A 29 13.75 20.46 -9.20
C ILE A 29 13.34 18.99 -8.99
N TYR A 30 13.63 18.11 -9.96
CA TYR A 30 13.37 16.68 -9.87
C TYR A 30 14.15 16.03 -8.71
N TRP A 31 15.44 16.35 -8.58
CA TRP A 31 16.27 15.83 -7.49
C TRP A 31 15.84 16.37 -6.13
N ILE A 32 15.41 17.64 -6.04
CA ILE A 32 14.91 18.21 -4.78
C ILE A 32 13.59 17.55 -4.36
N ALA A 33 12.66 17.32 -5.28
CA ALA A 33 11.42 16.59 -5.00
C ALA A 33 11.71 15.15 -4.55
N LEU A 34 12.56 14.43 -5.30
CA LEU A 34 12.97 13.07 -4.95
C LEU A 34 13.66 12.99 -3.58
N LEU A 35 14.62 13.89 -3.32
CA LEU A 35 15.35 13.90 -2.06
C LEU A 35 14.50 14.40 -0.90
N GLY A 36 13.51 15.27 -1.17
CA GLY A 36 12.54 15.78 -0.21
C GLY A 36 11.61 14.70 0.34
N LEU A 37 11.43 13.60 -0.37
CA LEU A 37 10.65 12.45 0.09
C LEU A 37 11.28 11.71 1.27
N TYR A 38 12.61 11.53 1.28
CA TYR A 38 13.32 10.78 2.32
C TYR A 38 13.15 11.35 3.75
N PRO A 39 13.27 12.66 4.01
CA PRO A 39 13.04 13.20 5.36
C PRO A 39 11.57 13.08 5.78
N ILE A 40 10.62 13.13 4.84
CA ILE A 40 9.19 12.92 5.13
C ILE A 40 8.93 11.48 5.55
N VAL A 41 9.51 10.51 4.83
CA VAL A 41 9.46 9.09 5.17
C VAL A 41 10.08 8.85 6.55
N GLY A 42 11.27 9.40 6.82
CA GLY A 42 11.92 9.30 8.13
C GLY A 42 11.08 9.91 9.26
N ALA A 43 10.51 11.10 9.05
CA ALA A 43 9.63 11.75 10.01
C ALA A 43 8.37 10.91 10.29
N SER A 44 7.79 10.27 9.26
CA SER A 44 6.62 9.42 9.42
C SER A 44 6.90 8.19 10.29
N VAL A 45 8.06 7.56 10.14
CA VAL A 45 8.51 6.44 10.97
C VAL A 45 8.69 6.90 12.42
N LEU A 46 9.36 8.04 12.65
CA LEU A 46 9.55 8.58 14.00
C LEU A 46 8.23 8.91 14.69
N VAL A 47 7.29 9.52 13.96
CA VAL A 47 5.95 9.81 14.46
C VAL A 47 5.19 8.52 14.77
N ALA A 48 5.26 7.51 13.90
CA ALA A 48 4.61 6.22 14.12
C ALA A 48 5.14 5.52 15.38
N VAL A 49 6.47 5.52 15.58
CA VAL A 49 7.11 5.00 16.79
C VAL A 49 6.66 5.76 18.04
N ARG A 50 6.66 7.10 18.00
CA ARG A 50 6.21 7.93 19.13
C ARG A 50 4.74 7.70 19.45
N PHE A 51 3.90 7.59 18.42
CA PHE A 51 2.47 7.35 18.57
C PHE A 51 2.22 5.98 19.22
N MET A 52 2.87 4.92 18.74
CA MET A 52 2.73 3.58 19.33
C MET A 52 3.20 3.55 20.80
N ARG A 53 4.33 4.19 21.13
CA ARG A 53 4.80 4.25 22.53
C ARG A 53 3.83 5.00 23.42
N ARG A 54 3.33 6.16 22.97
CA ARG A 54 2.33 6.93 23.72
C ARG A 54 1.03 6.15 23.91
N LEU A 55 0.59 5.42 22.89
CA LEU A 55 -0.61 4.60 22.97
C LEU A 55 -0.42 3.46 23.97
N ALA A 56 0.72 2.79 23.94
CA ALA A 56 1.09 1.75 24.89
C ALA A 56 1.11 2.24 26.35
N GLU A 57 1.76 3.38 26.59
CA GLU A 57 1.81 4.03 27.90
C GLU A 57 0.41 4.42 28.39
N TRP A 58 -0.44 4.90 27.49
CA TRP A 58 -1.81 5.28 27.79
C TRP A 58 -2.70 4.09 28.20
N HIS A 59 -2.55 2.94 27.52
CA HIS A 59 -3.25 1.70 27.91
C HIS A 59 -2.77 1.15 29.25
N LEU A 60 -1.44 1.19 29.50
CA LEU A 60 -0.86 0.82 30.79
C LEU A 60 -1.41 1.70 31.93
N GLN A 61 -1.56 3.00 31.71
CA GLN A 61 -2.12 3.93 32.70
C GLN A 61 -3.60 3.67 33.01
N ARG A 62 -4.38 3.21 32.02
CA ARG A 62 -5.78 2.82 32.20
C ARG A 62 -5.96 1.48 32.92
N GLY A 63 -4.89 0.69 33.04
CA GLY A 63 -4.98 -0.67 33.55
C GLY A 63 -5.72 -1.61 32.59
N ASP A 64 -5.76 -1.27 31.30
CA ASP A 64 -6.30 -2.16 30.28
C ASP A 64 -5.40 -3.41 30.22
N GLY A 65 -5.95 -4.59 30.49
CA GLY A 65 -5.22 -5.86 30.34
C GLY A 65 -4.84 -6.09 28.88
N THR A 66 -3.78 -6.87 28.64
CA THR A 66 -3.40 -7.29 27.28
C THR A 66 -4.54 -8.11 26.68
N ILE A 67 -5.10 -7.63 25.57
CA ILE A 67 -6.15 -8.33 24.84
C ILE A 67 -5.47 -9.35 23.91
N GLU A 68 -6.14 -10.48 23.69
CA GLU A 68 -5.67 -11.49 22.73
C GLU A 68 -5.55 -10.87 21.33
N GLY A 69 -4.31 -10.81 20.81
CA GLY A 69 -3.99 -10.16 19.54
C GLY A 69 -3.34 -8.77 19.65
N ASP A 70 -2.90 -8.35 20.84
CA ASP A 70 -2.02 -7.19 20.99
C ASP A 70 -0.56 -7.53 20.64
N PRO A 71 0.11 -6.74 19.78
CA PRO A 71 1.49 -6.97 19.42
C PRO A 71 2.42 -6.75 20.63
N THR A 72 3.41 -7.62 20.80
CA THR A 72 4.37 -7.47 21.91
C THR A 72 5.22 -6.21 21.73
N ILE A 73 5.15 -5.32 22.71
CA ILE A 73 5.82 -4.01 22.66
C ILE A 73 7.28 -4.16 23.11
N GLY A 74 8.05 -4.92 22.34
CA GLY A 74 9.51 -4.99 22.49
C GLY A 74 10.20 -3.79 21.86
N ARG A 75 11.36 -3.36 22.39
CA ARG A 75 12.15 -2.26 21.80
C ARG A 75 12.46 -2.49 20.31
N GLY A 76 12.70 -3.73 19.91
CA GLY A 76 12.91 -4.14 18.52
C GLY A 76 11.62 -4.10 17.69
N ALA A 77 10.52 -4.68 18.18
CA ALA A 77 9.23 -4.73 17.48
C ALA A 77 8.65 -3.34 17.20
N VAL A 78 8.78 -2.41 18.16
CA VAL A 78 8.30 -1.02 18.03
C VAL A 78 9.00 -0.27 16.88
N MET A 79 10.25 -0.60 16.55
CA MET A 79 10.94 -0.04 15.39
C MET A 79 10.72 -0.87 14.12
N ALA A 80 10.75 -2.20 14.23
CA ALA A 80 10.65 -3.11 13.10
C ALA A 80 9.31 -2.98 12.38
N MET A 81 8.20 -2.89 13.12
CA MET A 81 6.86 -2.81 12.54
C MET A 81 6.67 -1.58 11.63
N PRO A 82 6.93 -0.33 12.06
CA PRO A 82 6.82 0.83 11.18
C PRO A 82 7.84 0.79 10.04
N LEU A 83 9.08 0.31 10.27
CA LEU A 83 10.08 0.23 9.21
C LEU A 83 9.63 -0.72 8.08
N MET A 84 9.19 -1.93 8.43
CA MET A 84 8.67 -2.93 7.50
C MET A 84 7.41 -2.41 6.78
N ALA A 85 6.48 -1.79 7.51
CA ALA A 85 5.28 -1.20 6.92
C ALA A 85 5.62 -0.09 5.89
N THR A 86 6.67 0.67 6.15
CA THR A 86 7.13 1.73 5.23
C THR A 86 7.81 1.14 3.99
N ALA A 87 8.62 0.09 4.15
CA ALA A 87 9.22 -0.63 3.04
C ALA A 87 8.16 -1.29 2.14
N VAL A 88 7.17 -1.95 2.76
CA VAL A 88 6.01 -2.52 2.07
C VAL A 88 5.22 -1.44 1.34
N GLY A 89 5.00 -0.27 1.97
CA GLY A 89 4.34 0.87 1.34
C GLY A 89 5.10 1.41 0.12
N LEU A 90 6.43 1.48 0.20
CA LEU A 90 7.28 1.91 -0.92
C LEU A 90 7.20 0.92 -2.09
N LEU A 91 7.34 -0.37 -1.80
CA LEU A 91 7.20 -1.45 -2.80
C LEU A 91 5.81 -1.43 -3.43
N ALA A 92 4.77 -1.22 -2.63
CA ALA A 92 3.40 -1.11 -3.11
C ALA A 92 3.16 0.11 -4.00
N GLY A 93 3.78 1.25 -3.69
CA GLY A 93 3.74 2.44 -4.53
C GLY A 93 4.45 2.23 -5.86
N LEU A 94 5.62 1.58 -5.84
CA LEU A 94 6.37 1.21 -7.05
C LEU A 94 5.61 0.24 -7.95
N LEU A 95 4.91 -0.73 -7.37
CA LEU A 95 4.14 -1.74 -8.10
C LEU A 95 2.74 -1.24 -8.51
N GLY A 96 2.25 -0.14 -7.93
CA GLY A 96 0.91 0.39 -8.19
C GLY A 96 -0.25 -0.46 -7.65
N LEU A 97 0.02 -1.44 -6.79
CA LEU A 97 -0.96 -2.45 -6.32
C LEU A 97 -1.77 -2.04 -5.07
N GLY A 98 -1.56 -0.85 -4.51
CA GLY A 98 -2.32 -0.35 -3.35
C GLY A 98 -1.90 -0.92 -1.97
N GLY A 99 -1.00 -1.91 -1.92
CA GLY A 99 -0.18 -2.26 -0.74
C GLY A 99 -0.83 -2.93 0.46
N GLY A 100 -2.16 -3.04 0.50
CA GLY A 100 -2.85 -3.71 1.61
C GLY A 100 -2.63 -5.22 1.66
N GLU A 101 -2.43 -5.88 0.51
CA GLU A 101 -2.20 -7.33 0.43
C GLU A 101 -0.95 -7.79 1.17
N PHE A 102 0.12 -6.99 1.13
CA PHE A 102 1.36 -7.27 1.87
C PHE A 102 1.28 -6.87 3.34
N LEU A 103 0.40 -5.93 3.68
CA LEU A 103 0.23 -5.44 5.04
C LEU A 103 -0.49 -6.45 5.93
N VAL A 104 -1.44 -7.22 5.40
CA VAL A 104 -2.17 -8.25 6.15
C VAL A 104 -1.24 -9.33 6.73
N PRO A 105 -0.41 -10.04 5.95
CA PRO A 105 0.47 -11.07 6.50
C PRO A 105 1.52 -10.48 7.45
N LEU A 106 2.02 -9.27 7.17
CA LEU A 106 2.94 -8.55 8.05
C LEU A 106 2.30 -8.32 9.44
N LEU A 107 1.06 -7.82 9.46
CA LEU A 107 0.34 -7.56 10.70
C LEU A 107 0.08 -8.86 11.49
N LEU A 108 -0.23 -9.95 10.79
CA LEU A 108 -0.40 -11.27 11.42
C LEU A 108 0.91 -11.81 12.01
N GLU A 109 2.06 -11.59 11.36
CA GLU A 109 3.38 -11.97 11.88
C GLU A 109 3.73 -11.22 13.18
N PHE A 110 3.31 -9.96 13.30
CA PHE A 110 3.43 -9.19 14.53
C PHE A 110 2.39 -9.55 15.60
N GLY A 111 1.54 -10.54 15.35
CA GLY A 111 0.57 -11.06 16.31
C GLY A 111 -0.72 -10.25 16.42
N THR A 112 -1.01 -9.35 15.47
CA THR A 112 -2.30 -8.64 15.49
C THR A 112 -3.47 -9.53 15.10
N HIS A 113 -4.61 -9.31 15.76
CA HIS A 113 -5.82 -10.06 15.49
C HIS A 113 -6.26 -9.93 14.01
N PRO A 114 -6.59 -11.02 13.31
CA PRO A 114 -6.88 -11.03 11.86
C PRO A 114 -8.00 -10.05 11.46
N ARG A 115 -9.03 -9.90 12.31
CA ARG A 115 -10.11 -8.92 12.11
C ARG A 115 -9.60 -7.47 12.08
N VAL A 116 -8.64 -7.12 12.94
CA VAL A 116 -8.07 -5.76 13.00
C VAL A 116 -7.11 -5.53 11.83
N ALA A 117 -6.32 -6.56 11.48
CA ALA A 117 -5.42 -6.52 10.34
C ALA A 117 -6.19 -6.29 9.03
N ALA A 118 -7.27 -7.04 8.79
CA ALA A 118 -8.12 -6.89 7.60
C ALA A 118 -8.83 -5.52 7.55
N ALA A 119 -9.31 -5.00 8.68
CA ALA A 119 -9.91 -3.67 8.73
C ALA A 119 -8.89 -2.56 8.41
N THR A 120 -7.67 -2.70 8.94
CA THR A 120 -6.58 -1.74 8.75
C THR A 120 -6.08 -1.73 7.30
N SER A 121 -5.91 -2.91 6.70
CA SER A 121 -5.49 -3.02 5.30
C SER A 121 -6.55 -2.50 4.33
N GLY A 122 -7.83 -2.82 4.56
CA GLY A 122 -8.94 -2.32 3.72
C GLY A 122 -9.05 -0.80 3.75
N PHE A 123 -8.91 -0.19 4.93
CA PHE A 123 -8.83 1.26 5.06
C PHE A 123 -7.64 1.84 4.30
N LEU A 124 -6.47 1.20 4.38
CA LEU A 124 -5.27 1.65 3.68
C LEU A 124 -5.41 1.58 2.16
N ILE A 125 -5.99 0.50 1.63
CA ILE A 125 -6.28 0.35 0.19
C ILE A 125 -7.19 1.46 -0.29
N PHE A 126 -8.26 1.79 0.45
CA PHE A 126 -9.18 2.87 0.07
C PHE A 126 -8.49 4.23 -0.10
N PHE A 127 -7.62 4.61 0.85
CA PHE A 127 -6.89 5.88 0.76
C PHE A 127 -5.80 5.87 -0.32
N ASN A 128 -5.11 4.75 -0.52
CA ASN A 128 -4.09 4.64 -1.55
C ASN A 128 -4.72 4.72 -2.95
N THR A 129 -5.76 3.93 -3.19
CA THR A 129 -6.46 3.90 -4.47
C THR A 129 -7.12 5.24 -4.81
N SER A 130 -7.72 5.93 -3.84
CA SER A 130 -8.29 7.27 -4.08
C SER A 130 -7.21 8.29 -4.49
N SER A 131 -6.05 8.27 -3.83
CA SER A 131 -4.90 9.10 -4.23
C SER A 131 -4.38 8.75 -5.63
N ASN A 132 -4.30 7.47 -5.98
CA ASN A 132 -3.85 7.03 -7.30
C ASN A 132 -4.83 7.44 -8.40
N VAL A 133 -6.14 7.31 -8.17
CA VAL A 133 -7.16 7.77 -9.12
C VAL A 133 -7.05 9.28 -9.34
N ALA A 134 -6.90 10.07 -8.27
CA ALA A 134 -6.68 11.50 -8.38
C ALA A 134 -5.41 11.84 -9.20
N HIS A 135 -4.32 11.12 -8.96
CA HIS A 135 -3.08 11.28 -9.71
C HIS A 135 -3.25 10.99 -11.20
N TYR A 136 -3.84 9.84 -11.56
CA TYR A 136 -4.05 9.45 -12.96
C TYR A 136 -5.02 10.38 -13.69
N LEU A 137 -6.03 10.91 -12.99
CA LEU A 137 -6.95 11.93 -13.53
C LEU A 137 -6.20 13.23 -13.83
N LEU A 138 -5.35 13.70 -12.91
CA LEU A 138 -4.57 14.92 -13.08
C LEU A 138 -3.49 14.79 -14.17
N ALA A 139 -2.93 13.58 -14.35
CA ALA A 139 -2.00 13.27 -15.43
C ALA A 139 -2.67 13.14 -16.81
N GLY A 140 -4.00 13.28 -16.93
CA GLY A 140 -4.72 13.19 -18.21
C GLY A 140 -4.73 11.79 -18.87
N THR A 141 -4.13 10.79 -18.21
CA THR A 141 -3.98 9.43 -18.77
C THR A 141 -5.28 8.60 -18.85
N ILE A 142 -6.37 9.06 -18.20
CA ILE A 142 -7.63 8.29 -18.09
C ILE A 142 -8.61 8.56 -19.23
N GLU A 143 -8.45 9.64 -19.99
CA GLU A 143 -9.45 10.10 -20.97
C GLU A 143 -9.87 9.05 -22.04
N PRO A 144 -9.00 8.16 -22.56
CA PRO A 144 -9.45 7.15 -23.52
C PRO A 144 -10.02 5.86 -22.90
N PHE A 145 -9.99 5.66 -21.57
CA PHE A 145 -10.23 4.35 -20.93
C PHE A 145 -11.32 4.34 -19.83
N MET A 146 -12.14 5.38 -19.70
CA MET A 146 -13.14 5.47 -18.62
C MET A 146 -14.16 4.32 -18.63
N ALA A 147 -14.55 3.81 -19.82
CA ALA A 147 -15.43 2.64 -19.94
C ALA A 147 -14.80 1.34 -19.41
N TYR A 148 -13.50 1.15 -19.62
CA TYR A 148 -12.74 0.02 -19.08
C TYR A 148 -12.60 0.13 -17.56
N GLY A 149 -12.35 1.34 -17.04
CA GLY A 149 -12.29 1.60 -15.61
C GLY A 149 -13.60 1.25 -14.89
N VAL A 150 -14.74 1.62 -15.47
CA VAL A 150 -16.07 1.24 -14.94
C VAL A 150 -16.26 -0.28 -15.01
N GLY A 151 -15.85 -0.94 -16.09
CA GLY A 151 -15.90 -2.39 -16.22
C GLY A 151 -15.09 -3.11 -15.14
N CYS A 152 -13.84 -2.69 -14.91
CA CYS A 152 -12.99 -3.22 -13.84
C CYS A 152 -13.58 -2.96 -12.46
N PHE A 153 -14.18 -1.78 -12.23
CA PHE A 153 -14.85 -1.46 -10.96
C PHE A 153 -16.02 -2.41 -10.69
N LEU A 154 -16.90 -2.63 -11.67
CA LEU A 154 -18.03 -3.55 -11.52
C LEU A 154 -17.57 -4.99 -11.28
N PHE A 155 -16.53 -5.44 -12.00
CA PHE A 155 -15.97 -6.77 -11.81
C PHE A 155 -15.34 -6.94 -10.41
N ALA A 156 -14.59 -5.93 -9.94
CA ALA A 156 -14.01 -5.92 -8.60
C ALA A 156 -15.09 -5.89 -7.50
N MET A 157 -16.15 -5.09 -7.70
CA MET A 157 -17.28 -5.02 -6.76
C MET A 157 -18.00 -6.36 -6.68
N PHE A 158 -18.24 -7.01 -7.83
CA PHE A 158 -18.85 -8.33 -7.88
C PHE A 158 -17.97 -9.38 -7.21
N GLY A 159 -16.67 -9.40 -7.51
CA GLY A 159 -15.69 -10.29 -6.86
C GLY A 159 -15.63 -10.09 -5.34
N SER A 160 -15.62 -8.85 -4.87
CA SER A 160 -15.63 -8.54 -3.43
C SER A 160 -16.92 -9.01 -2.75
N LEU A 161 -18.08 -8.84 -3.40
CA LEU A 161 -19.36 -9.31 -2.87
C LEU A 161 -19.41 -10.84 -2.81
N CYS A 162 -18.98 -11.52 -3.88
CA CYS A 162 -18.86 -12.97 -3.89
C CYS A 162 -17.90 -13.48 -2.80
N GLY A 163 -16.78 -12.79 -2.58
CA GLY A 163 -15.84 -13.12 -1.51
C GLY A 163 -16.44 -12.98 -0.10
N LEU A 164 -17.20 -11.90 0.14
CA LEU A 164 -17.92 -11.68 1.41
C LEU A 164 -18.99 -12.75 1.67
N LEU A 165 -19.79 -13.08 0.65
CA LEU A 165 -20.82 -14.11 0.75
C LEU A 165 -20.20 -15.51 0.97
N ALA A 166 -19.15 -15.84 0.20
CA ALA A 166 -18.42 -17.10 0.35
C ALA A 166 -17.77 -17.22 1.74
N GLY A 167 -17.14 -16.15 2.23
CA GLY A 167 -16.49 -16.14 3.55
C GLY A 167 -17.46 -16.31 4.73
N ASN A 168 -18.72 -15.93 4.58
CA ASN A 168 -19.72 -16.14 5.64
C ASN A 168 -20.26 -17.58 5.67
N THR A 169 -19.99 -18.37 4.63
CA THR A 169 -20.42 -19.78 4.54
C THR A 169 -19.66 -20.62 5.58
N GLN A 170 -20.38 -21.52 6.26
CA GLN A 170 -19.84 -22.35 7.34
C GLN A 170 -18.64 -23.21 6.90
N TYR A 171 -18.63 -23.65 5.64
CA TYR A 171 -17.56 -24.42 5.03
C TYR A 171 -16.19 -23.69 5.02
N VAL A 172 -16.18 -22.39 4.71
CA VAL A 172 -14.94 -21.59 4.60
C VAL A 172 -14.38 -21.27 5.99
N LYS A 173 -15.24 -21.08 6.99
CA LYS A 173 -14.81 -20.87 8.38
C LYS A 173 -14.07 -22.08 8.93
N GLU A 174 -14.53 -23.28 8.58
CA GLU A 174 -13.90 -24.54 9.00
C GLU A 174 -12.58 -24.81 8.26
N HIS A 175 -12.45 -24.34 7.01
CA HIS A 175 -11.28 -24.59 6.15
C HIS A 175 -10.56 -23.30 5.76
N SER A 176 -10.00 -22.59 6.75
CA SER A 176 -9.31 -21.30 6.56
C SER A 176 -8.11 -21.35 5.59
N TYR A 177 -7.51 -22.53 5.37
CA TYR A 177 -6.41 -22.71 4.40
C TYR A 177 -6.81 -22.46 2.95
N ILE A 178 -8.11 -22.58 2.61
CA ILE A 178 -8.61 -22.35 1.24
C ILE A 178 -8.36 -20.90 0.82
N ILE A 179 -8.53 -19.95 1.75
CA ILE A 179 -8.31 -18.52 1.48
C ILE A 179 -6.83 -18.27 1.17
N ILE A 180 -5.92 -18.84 1.96
CA ILE A 180 -4.48 -18.70 1.77
C ILE A 180 -4.07 -19.28 0.41
N PHE A 181 -4.59 -20.45 0.05
CA PHE A 181 -4.30 -21.08 -1.23
C PHE A 181 -4.80 -20.26 -2.42
N LEU A 182 -6.01 -19.69 -2.32
CA LEU A 182 -6.57 -18.81 -3.35
C LEU A 182 -5.73 -17.53 -3.54
N VAL A 183 -5.35 -16.88 -2.45
CA VAL A 183 -4.50 -15.67 -2.50
C VAL A 183 -3.12 -16.00 -3.08
N ALA A 184 -2.50 -17.10 -2.64
CA ALA A 184 -1.21 -17.54 -3.16
C ALA A 184 -1.27 -17.85 -4.66
N LEU A 185 -2.32 -18.53 -5.14
CA LEU A 185 -2.52 -18.84 -6.54
C LEU A 185 -2.75 -17.57 -7.38
N ALA A 186 -3.53 -16.61 -6.87
CA ALA A 186 -3.74 -15.32 -7.52
C ALA A 186 -2.44 -14.52 -7.65
N LEU A 187 -1.61 -14.48 -6.59
CA LEU A 187 -0.29 -13.85 -6.61
C LEU A 187 0.64 -14.55 -7.60
N PHE A 188 0.65 -15.88 -7.62
CA PHE A 188 1.47 -16.66 -8.55
C PHE A 188 1.06 -16.45 -10.01
N ALA A 189 -0.24 -16.47 -10.31
CA ALA A 189 -0.75 -16.18 -11.65
C ALA A 189 -0.40 -14.75 -12.10
N SER A 190 -0.53 -13.77 -11.20
CA SER A 190 -0.16 -12.38 -11.45
C SER A 190 1.34 -12.24 -11.74
N ALA A 191 2.19 -12.92 -10.95
CA ALA A 191 3.63 -12.95 -11.16
C ALA A 191 3.97 -13.56 -12.53
N ILE A 192 3.36 -14.70 -12.90
CA ILE A 192 3.57 -15.32 -14.22
C ILE A 192 3.18 -14.36 -15.35
N LEU A 193 1.99 -13.75 -15.28
CA LEU A 193 1.52 -12.82 -16.31
C LEU A 193 2.46 -11.62 -16.48
N LEU A 194 2.90 -11.03 -15.37
CA LEU A 194 3.88 -9.93 -15.38
C LEU A 194 5.21 -10.37 -15.96
N THR A 195 5.65 -11.59 -15.64
CA THR A 195 6.91 -12.13 -16.15
C THR A 195 6.81 -12.35 -17.66
N LEU A 196 5.74 -12.97 -18.15
CA LEU A 196 5.50 -13.22 -19.57
C LEU A 196 5.41 -11.91 -20.38
N ARG A 197 4.71 -10.90 -19.87
CA ARG A 197 4.66 -9.57 -20.50
C ARG A 197 6.00 -8.84 -20.44
N GLY A 198 6.66 -8.88 -19.29
CA GLY A 198 7.98 -8.27 -19.09
C GLY A 198 9.01 -8.81 -20.08
N PHE A 199 9.06 -10.14 -20.27
CA PHE A 199 9.99 -10.75 -21.23
C PHE A 199 9.76 -10.32 -22.68
N SER A 200 8.55 -9.89 -23.06
CA SER A 200 8.27 -9.43 -24.43
C SER A 200 8.73 -8.01 -24.75
N GLU A 201 9.01 -7.17 -23.74
CA GLU A 201 9.33 -5.75 -23.93
C GLU A 201 10.67 -5.28 -23.36
N ILE A 202 11.51 -6.21 -22.88
CA ILE A 202 12.83 -5.86 -22.34
C ILE A 202 13.76 -5.41 -23.50
N SER A 203 13.87 -4.10 -23.66
CA SER A 203 15.01 -3.43 -24.30
C SER A 203 15.85 -2.78 -23.20
N TRP A 204 17.02 -3.34 -22.91
CA TRP A 204 17.97 -2.79 -21.95
C TRP A 204 18.65 -1.54 -22.52
N SER A 205 17.91 -0.45 -22.73
CA SER A 205 18.46 0.85 -23.10
C SER A 205 18.39 1.79 -21.90
N PHE A 206 19.55 2.13 -21.33
CA PHE A 206 19.66 3.10 -20.23
C PHE A 206 19.54 4.56 -20.72
N THR A 207 19.33 4.78 -22.02
CA THR A 207 19.26 6.08 -22.68
C THR A 207 17.99 6.89 -22.36
N GLY A 208 17.01 6.32 -21.64
CA GLY A 208 15.76 7.00 -21.27
C GLY A 208 15.73 7.66 -19.89
N PHE A 209 16.78 7.50 -19.07
CA PHE A 209 16.80 8.02 -17.70
C PHE A 209 17.15 9.51 -17.62
N CYS A 210 18.10 9.99 -18.43
CA CYS A 210 18.29 11.42 -18.72
C CYS A 210 18.53 11.58 -20.23
N PRO A 211 17.70 12.32 -20.98
CA PRO A 211 18.17 12.84 -22.26
C PRO A 211 19.32 13.81 -21.96
N ALA A 212 20.45 13.60 -22.62
CA ALA A 212 21.57 14.55 -22.59
C ALA A 212 21.18 15.86 -23.30
#